data_AF-A0A356T960-F1
#
_entry.id   AF-A0A356T960-F1
#
_cell.length_a   1.000
_cell.length_b   1.000
_cell.length_c   1.000
_cell.angle_alpha   90.00
_cell.angle_beta   90.00
_cell.angle_gamma   90.00
#
_symmetry.space_group_name_H-M   'P 1'
#
loop_
_entity.id
_entity.type
_entity.pdbx_description
1 polymer ?
#
loop_
_entity_poly.entity_id
_entity_poly.type
_entity_poly.pdbx_seq_one_letter_code
_entity_poly.pdbx_strand_id
1 'polypeptide(L)'
;MIVCPRCGKENQDHYKFCLGCGAELPRNAEQPKSFNAPTPPGGTPVAGGGAPSPAPAPQFGGAAAGPPPAAAPAPAAPSGGFGGPSPTPGGNGAPAPAAGGAQVPCAKCGTSNNKNFKFCGSCGHPLQDAAPAPAPAAPAPAPSGGGNGTLVLIRPDGTEGDSVSISDGSIVGRETMPQFASDTYLSPRHASFHFGGGRVTVRDLGSLNGVYRRIMAEEPVELKDGTVFRVGQEIIRFERLSEPDAGPDGVEKMGSPREGLVGRICLVTGRETLGNCYAVPAEGLHLGRERGDILFPDDGYVSGLHARIHGEGGRIYLTDVGSSNGTFLRLESDATVDAGSMVLVGQQLFCIEF
;
A
#
# COMPACT_ATOMS: atom_id res chain seq x y z
N MET A 1 -26.37 -36.16 1.90
CA MET A 1 -25.22 -35.80 1.06
C MET A 1 -25.74 -35.30 -0.28
N ILE A 2 -25.28 -34.13 -0.75
CA ILE A 2 -25.66 -33.52 -2.04
C ILE A 2 -24.50 -33.66 -3.03
N VAL A 3 -24.77 -34.27 -4.18
CA VAL A 3 -23.80 -34.37 -5.27
C VAL A 3 -23.89 -33.12 -6.14
N CYS A 4 -22.75 -32.48 -6.40
CA CYS A 4 -22.72 -31.28 -7.24
C CYS A 4 -23.09 -31.64 -8.69
N PRO A 5 -24.10 -31.01 -9.29
CA PRO A 5 -24.48 -31.29 -10.67
C PRO A 5 -23.46 -30.78 -11.69
N ARG A 6 -22.54 -29.91 -11.29
CA ARG A 6 -21.53 -29.30 -12.17
C ARG A 6 -20.22 -30.07 -12.23
N CYS A 7 -19.74 -30.61 -11.10
CA CYS A 7 -18.45 -31.30 -11.05
C CYS A 7 -18.50 -32.71 -10.43
N GLY A 8 -19.67 -33.19 -10.01
CA GLY A 8 -19.84 -34.52 -9.43
C GLY A 8 -19.30 -34.70 -8.01
N LYS A 9 -18.69 -33.68 -7.41
CA LYS A 9 -18.16 -33.76 -6.03
C LYS A 9 -19.31 -33.90 -5.02
N GLU A 10 -19.14 -34.80 -4.06
CA GLU A 10 -20.06 -34.98 -2.93
C GLU A 10 -19.85 -33.88 -1.88
N ASN A 11 -20.95 -33.30 -1.38
CA ASN A 11 -20.93 -32.26 -0.34
C ASN A 11 -21.93 -32.63 0.77
N GLN A 12 -21.67 -32.17 1.99
CA GLN A 12 -22.63 -32.34 3.09
C GLN A 12 -23.85 -31.43 2.89
N ASP A 13 -25.00 -31.82 3.43
CA ASP A 13 -26.31 -31.20 3.14
C ASP A 13 -26.45 -29.74 3.61
N HIS A 14 -25.56 -29.28 4.49
CA HIS A 14 -25.59 -27.91 5.00
C HIS A 14 -24.85 -26.89 4.10
N TYR A 15 -24.08 -27.36 3.11
CA TYR A 15 -23.37 -26.47 2.20
C TYR A 15 -24.30 -25.88 1.13
N LYS A 16 -24.27 -24.55 0.99
CA LYS A 16 -25.00 -23.83 -0.08
C LYS A 16 -24.31 -23.95 -1.44
N PHE A 17 -22.98 -24.02 -1.43
CA PHE A 17 -22.13 -24.05 -2.62
C PHE A 17 -21.23 -25.28 -2.59
N CYS A 18 -20.87 -25.79 -3.77
CA CYS A 18 -19.98 -26.92 -3.90
C CYS A 18 -18.54 -26.54 -3.53
N LEU A 19 -17.93 -27.32 -2.63
CA LEU A 19 -16.54 -27.18 -2.19
C LEU A 19 -15.49 -27.56 -3.28
N GLY A 20 -15.92 -27.89 -4.49
CA GLY A 20 -15.04 -28.27 -5.60
C GLY A 20 -15.02 -27.21 -6.70
N CYS A 21 -16.18 -26.74 -7.12
CA CYS A 21 -16.32 -25.83 -8.27
C CYS A 21 -17.08 -24.53 -7.97
N GLY A 22 -17.53 -24.32 -6.73
CA GLY A 22 -18.26 -23.12 -6.31
C GLY A 22 -19.71 -23.00 -6.82
N ALA A 23 -20.23 -23.99 -7.56
CA ALA A 23 -21.61 -23.95 -8.04
C ALA A 23 -22.62 -24.09 -6.89
N GLU A 24 -23.77 -23.41 -6.98
CA GLU A 24 -24.87 -23.60 -6.02
C GLU A 24 -25.38 -25.05 -6.06
N LEU A 25 -25.57 -25.62 -4.87
CA LEU A 25 -26.06 -26.98 -4.72
C LEU A 25 -27.60 -26.99 -4.69
N PRO A 26 -28.26 -27.96 -5.36
CA PRO A 26 -29.70 -28.07 -5.37
C PRO A 26 -30.22 -28.38 -3.97
N ARG A 27 -30.99 -27.45 -3.39
CA ARG A 27 -31.66 -27.65 -2.10
C ARG A 27 -33.02 -28.28 -2.33
N ASN A 28 -33.26 -29.48 -1.77
CA ASN A 28 -34.63 -29.99 -1.64
C ASN A 28 -35.37 -29.10 -0.63
N ALA A 29 -36.50 -28.54 -1.07
CA ALA A 29 -37.28 -27.54 -0.33
C ALA A 29 -38.11 -28.11 0.84
N GLU A 30 -37.75 -29.26 1.41
CA GLU A 30 -38.57 -29.97 2.41
C GLU A 30 -38.07 -29.85 3.86
N GLN A 31 -37.14 -28.96 4.18
CA GLN A 31 -36.83 -28.64 5.58
C GLN A 31 -36.38 -27.19 5.78
N PRO A 32 -37.29 -26.28 6.19
CA PRO A 32 -36.88 -24.99 6.72
C PRO A 32 -36.39 -25.17 8.16
N LYS A 33 -35.09 -25.01 8.43
CA LYS A 33 -34.61 -24.74 9.78
C LYS A 33 -34.84 -23.26 10.07
N SER A 34 -35.84 -22.98 10.89
CA SER A 34 -36.13 -21.66 11.44
C SER A 34 -35.00 -21.22 12.38
N PHE A 35 -34.35 -20.10 12.07
CA PHE A 35 -33.62 -19.31 13.05
C PHE A 35 -34.54 -18.18 13.51
N ASN A 36 -35.49 -18.51 14.38
CA ASN A 36 -36.18 -17.55 15.21
C ASN A 36 -35.99 -18.01 16.66
N ALA A 37 -34.95 -17.50 17.31
CA ALA A 37 -34.90 -17.49 18.77
C ALA A 37 -35.85 -16.37 19.26
N PRO A 38 -36.82 -16.62 20.14
CA PRO A 38 -37.69 -15.57 20.67
C PRO A 38 -36.91 -14.66 21.61
N THR A 39 -36.93 -13.35 21.35
CA THR A 39 -36.54 -12.31 22.31
C THR A 39 -37.54 -12.34 23.49
N PRO A 40 -37.11 -12.52 24.75
CA PRO A 40 -38.02 -12.46 25.90
C PRO A 40 -38.57 -11.03 26.07
N PRO A 41 -39.87 -10.85 26.30
CA PRO A 41 -40.48 -9.54 26.49
C PRO A 41 -40.32 -9.03 27.92
N GLY A 42 -39.97 -7.76 28.06
CA GLY A 42 -40.43 -6.90 29.15
C GLY A 42 -39.77 -7.09 30.52
N GLY A 43 -39.11 -6.03 30.98
CA GLY A 43 -38.64 -5.90 32.36
C GLY A 43 -39.78 -5.92 33.37
N THR A 44 -39.51 -6.56 34.51
CA THR A 44 -40.28 -6.43 35.75
C THR A 44 -39.40 -5.76 36.82
N PRO A 45 -39.94 -4.81 37.60
CA PRO A 45 -39.22 -4.18 38.68
C PRO A 45 -39.19 -5.11 39.90
N VAL A 46 -38.01 -5.40 40.43
CA VAL A 46 -37.87 -6.11 41.71
C VAL A 46 -37.53 -5.10 42.80
N ALA A 47 -38.48 -4.91 43.71
CA ALA A 47 -38.30 -4.22 44.97
C ALA A 47 -37.58 -5.11 45.99
N GLY A 48 -36.66 -4.50 46.74
CA GLY A 48 -36.36 -4.79 48.15
C GLY A 48 -35.82 -6.17 48.52
N GLY A 49 -34.51 -6.28 48.74
CA GLY A 49 -33.91 -7.39 49.49
C GLY A 49 -32.39 -7.30 49.65
N GLY A 50 -31.96 -6.97 50.87
CA GLY A 50 -30.62 -7.11 51.49
C GLY A 50 -29.39 -7.38 50.64
N ALA A 51 -28.41 -6.47 50.71
CA ALA A 51 -27.05 -6.64 50.21
C ALA A 51 -26.27 -7.72 50.99
N PRO A 52 -25.57 -8.65 50.31
CA PRO A 52 -24.40 -9.32 50.87
C PRO A 52 -23.11 -8.62 50.44
N SER A 53 -22.20 -8.39 51.39
CA SER A 53 -20.87 -7.83 51.19
C SER A 53 -20.03 -8.63 50.18
N PRO A 54 -19.19 -7.98 49.36
CA PRO A 54 -18.24 -8.68 48.52
C PRO A 54 -17.09 -9.31 49.34
N ALA A 55 -16.78 -10.56 49.03
CA ALA A 55 -15.61 -11.28 49.54
C ALA A 55 -14.30 -10.71 48.94
N PRO A 56 -13.17 -10.78 49.67
CA PRO A 56 -11.92 -10.15 49.26
C PRO A 56 -11.23 -10.88 48.10
N ALA A 57 -10.63 -10.10 47.19
CA ALA A 57 -9.79 -10.59 46.10
C ALA A 57 -8.43 -11.14 46.60
N PRO A 58 -7.86 -12.18 45.98
CA PRO A 58 -6.58 -12.76 46.38
C PRO A 58 -5.41 -11.82 46.05
N GLN A 59 -4.59 -11.56 47.07
CA GLN A 59 -3.33 -10.82 46.98
C GLN A 59 -2.23 -11.70 46.39
N PHE A 60 -1.62 -11.28 45.28
CA PHE A 60 -0.35 -11.81 44.80
C PHE A 60 0.78 -10.85 45.19
N GLY A 61 1.85 -11.42 45.75
CA GLY A 61 2.94 -10.74 46.45
C GLY A 61 3.73 -9.74 45.62
N GLY A 62 4.15 -8.68 46.32
CA GLY A 62 5.00 -7.62 45.80
C GLY A 62 6.42 -8.08 45.50
N ALA A 63 6.92 -7.66 44.35
CA ALA A 63 8.34 -7.52 44.08
C ALA A 63 8.69 -6.02 44.15
N ALA A 64 9.82 -5.73 44.79
CA ALA A 64 10.26 -4.40 45.19
C ALA A 64 10.46 -3.43 44.02
N ALA A 65 10.02 -2.18 44.21
CA ALA A 65 10.31 -1.05 43.34
C ALA A 65 11.79 -0.65 43.47
N GLY A 66 12.52 -0.70 42.35
CA GLY A 66 13.83 -0.08 42.24
C GLY A 66 13.72 1.46 42.09
N PRO A 67 14.70 2.24 42.56
CA PRO A 67 14.69 3.69 42.46
C PRO A 67 14.84 4.17 41.01
N PRO A 68 14.26 5.34 40.64
CA PRO A 68 14.39 5.89 39.30
C PRO A 68 15.82 6.38 39.03
N PRO A 69 16.36 6.24 37.80
CA PRO A 69 17.62 6.86 37.44
C PRO A 69 17.49 8.38 37.36
N ALA A 70 18.55 9.05 37.82
CA ALA A 70 18.68 10.50 37.91
C ALA A 70 18.72 11.18 36.52
N ALA A 71 18.15 12.37 36.45
CA ALA A 71 18.15 13.25 35.29
C ALA A 71 19.58 13.60 34.84
N ALA A 72 19.87 13.40 33.55
CA ALA A 72 21.10 13.87 32.93
C ALA A 72 21.03 15.40 32.68
N PRO A 73 22.10 16.15 32.98
CA PRO A 73 22.13 17.60 32.77
C PRO A 73 22.27 17.98 31.29
N ALA A 74 21.65 19.09 30.92
CA ALA A 74 21.73 19.71 29.60
C ALA A 74 23.18 20.11 29.23
N PRO A 75 23.63 19.92 27.98
CA PRO A 75 24.91 20.45 27.54
C PRO A 75 24.86 21.97 27.37
N ALA A 76 25.85 22.63 27.97
CA ALA A 76 26.07 24.06 27.92
C ALA A 76 26.41 24.56 26.50
N ALA A 77 25.89 25.74 26.17
CA ALA A 77 26.26 26.49 24.97
C ALA A 77 27.74 26.94 25.04
N PRO A 78 28.50 26.90 23.93
CA PRO A 78 29.81 27.51 23.88
C PRO A 78 29.67 29.03 23.68
N SER A 79 30.06 29.78 24.71
CA SER A 79 30.43 31.18 24.62
C SER A 79 31.76 31.32 23.88
N GLY A 80 31.74 32.02 22.74
CA GLY A 80 32.92 32.45 22.00
C GLY A 80 32.60 33.72 21.23
N GLY A 81 33.00 34.87 21.77
CA GLY A 81 32.89 36.17 21.11
C GLY A 81 34.14 36.53 20.34
N PHE A 82 33.96 37.01 19.10
CA PHE A 82 34.81 37.95 18.34
C PHE A 82 33.83 38.56 17.32
N GLY A 83 33.47 39.85 17.31
CA GLY A 83 34.33 41.02 17.18
C GLY A 83 34.37 41.47 15.72
N GLY A 84 33.48 42.38 15.29
CA GLY A 84 33.54 43.05 13.97
C GLY A 84 32.22 43.71 13.53
N PRO A 85 32.24 44.91 12.91
CA PRO A 85 31.22 45.94 13.14
C PRO A 85 30.01 45.93 12.19
N SER A 86 28.91 46.52 12.67
CA SER A 86 27.73 46.93 11.90
C SER A 86 28.05 47.98 10.83
N PRO A 87 27.27 48.01 9.73
CA PRO A 87 26.94 49.25 9.05
C PRO A 87 25.55 49.75 9.49
N THR A 88 25.47 51.06 9.67
CA THR A 88 24.30 51.87 10.02
C THR A 88 23.23 51.89 8.91
N PRO A 89 21.96 52.19 9.26
CA PRO A 89 20.88 52.33 8.28
C PRO A 89 20.85 53.75 7.70
N GLY A 90 20.93 53.88 6.38
CA GLY A 90 20.89 55.15 5.68
C GLY A 90 19.87 55.19 4.55
N GLY A 91 18.76 55.90 4.80
CA GLY A 91 18.22 56.89 3.86
C GLY A 91 17.46 56.41 2.61
N ASN A 92 16.16 56.69 2.60
CA ASN A 92 15.29 56.68 1.42
C ASN A 92 15.87 57.48 0.25
N GLY A 93 15.91 56.87 -0.93
CA GLY A 93 16.10 57.53 -2.21
C GLY A 93 15.43 56.71 -3.31
N ALA A 94 14.22 57.11 -3.71
CA ALA A 94 13.59 56.60 -4.92
C ALA A 94 14.47 56.94 -6.14
N PRO A 95 14.91 55.96 -6.95
CA PRO A 95 15.58 56.29 -8.20
C PRO A 95 14.54 56.65 -9.25
N ALA A 96 14.70 57.83 -9.86
CA ALA A 96 14.11 58.15 -11.14
C ALA A 96 14.46 57.05 -12.18
N PRO A 97 13.56 56.71 -13.12
CA PRO A 97 13.81 55.62 -14.05
C PRO A 97 14.96 55.99 -15.00
N ALA A 98 15.99 55.14 -14.99
CA ALA A 98 17.07 55.20 -15.97
C ALA A 98 16.51 54.97 -17.38
N ALA A 99 16.68 55.97 -18.23
CA ALA A 99 16.55 55.84 -19.67
C ALA A 99 17.67 54.93 -20.19
N GLY A 100 17.33 53.95 -21.04
CA GLY A 100 18.32 53.24 -21.86
C GLY A 100 18.06 51.75 -22.16
N GLY A 101 17.03 51.13 -21.57
CA GLY A 101 16.64 49.77 -21.97
C GLY A 101 15.84 49.79 -23.27
N ALA A 102 16.26 49.04 -24.29
CA ALA A 102 15.47 48.90 -25.51
C ALA A 102 14.08 48.37 -25.13
N GLN A 103 13.03 49.09 -25.55
CA GLN A 103 11.65 48.76 -25.22
C GLN A 103 11.04 47.80 -26.26
N VAL A 104 10.09 46.99 -25.83
CA VAL A 104 9.30 46.08 -26.66
C VAL A 104 7.80 46.32 -26.40
N PRO A 105 6.99 46.56 -27.45
CA PRO A 105 5.55 46.68 -27.29
C PRO A 105 4.92 45.31 -27.03
N CYS A 106 3.95 45.26 -26.12
CA CYS A 106 3.17 44.05 -25.87
C CYS A 106 2.26 43.72 -27.06
N ALA A 107 2.33 42.49 -27.58
CA ALA A 107 1.49 42.04 -28.69
C ALA A 107 -0.03 42.01 -28.37
N LYS A 108 -0.41 41.92 -27.09
CA LYS A 108 -1.82 41.85 -26.68
C LYS A 108 -2.44 43.21 -26.35
N CYS A 109 -1.72 44.05 -25.61
CA CYS A 109 -2.28 45.31 -25.09
C CYS A 109 -1.51 46.57 -25.52
N GLY A 110 -0.45 46.44 -26.32
CA GLY A 110 0.29 47.58 -26.87
C GLY A 110 1.21 48.30 -25.88
N THR A 111 1.13 48.01 -24.58
CA THR A 111 1.98 48.63 -23.56
C THR A 111 3.46 48.43 -23.85
N SER A 112 4.23 49.52 -23.80
CA SER A 112 5.68 49.47 -23.95
C SER A 112 6.33 48.94 -22.68
N ASN A 113 7.08 47.84 -22.80
CA ASN A 113 7.76 47.19 -21.68
C ASN A 113 9.28 47.18 -21.94
N ASN A 114 10.07 47.12 -20.88
CA ASN A 114 11.51 46.89 -21.03
C ASN A 114 11.77 45.44 -21.54
N LYS A 115 12.70 45.24 -22.47
CA LYS A 115 13.07 43.92 -23.01
C LYS A 115 13.47 42.88 -21.96
N ASN A 116 13.92 43.32 -20.78
CA ASN A 116 14.26 42.41 -19.67
C ASN A 116 13.04 41.79 -18.98
N PHE A 117 11.83 42.31 -19.19
CA PHE A 117 10.61 41.72 -18.61
C PHE A 117 10.17 40.49 -19.40
N LYS A 118 9.92 39.39 -18.69
CA LYS A 118 9.35 38.16 -19.27
C LYS A 118 7.86 38.31 -19.62
N PHE A 119 7.16 39.19 -18.90
CA PHE A 119 5.72 39.42 -19.02
C PHE A 119 5.42 40.93 -19.08
N CYS A 120 4.33 41.29 -19.75
CA CYS A 120 3.82 42.64 -19.79
C CYS A 120 3.35 43.07 -18.39
N GLY A 121 3.90 44.16 -17.86
CA GLY A 121 3.55 44.67 -16.53
C GLY A 121 2.11 45.18 -16.41
N SER A 122 1.41 45.41 -17.53
CA SER A 122 0.03 45.91 -17.55
C SER A 122 -1.02 44.82 -17.75
N CYS A 123 -0.78 43.85 -18.64
CA CYS A 123 -1.77 42.84 -19.00
C CYS A 123 -1.31 41.38 -18.82
N GLY A 124 -0.11 41.16 -18.28
CA GLY A 124 0.42 39.83 -17.95
C GLY A 124 0.84 38.97 -19.15
N HIS A 125 0.68 39.44 -20.39
CA HIS A 125 1.04 38.66 -21.58
C HIS A 125 2.55 38.46 -21.68
N PRO A 126 3.07 37.25 -21.99
CA PRO A 126 4.49 37.03 -22.21
C PRO A 126 5.00 37.90 -23.37
N LEU A 127 6.18 38.50 -23.20
CA LEU A 127 6.81 39.40 -24.19
C LEU A 127 7.89 38.71 -25.03
N GLN A 128 8.25 37.48 -24.64
CA GLN A 128 9.21 36.64 -25.34
C GLN A 128 8.48 35.38 -25.79
N ASP A 129 8.52 35.08 -27.08
CA ASP A 129 8.18 33.76 -27.61
C ASP A 129 9.28 32.78 -27.19
N ALA A 130 9.24 32.35 -25.94
CA ALA A 130 9.96 31.15 -25.53
C ALA A 130 9.27 29.99 -26.25
N ALA A 131 9.90 29.48 -27.31
CA ALA A 131 9.58 28.16 -27.82
C ALA A 131 9.47 27.20 -26.62
N PRO A 132 8.44 26.34 -26.54
CA PRO A 132 8.27 25.46 -25.40
C PRO A 132 9.59 24.73 -25.15
N ALA A 133 10.12 24.84 -23.93
CA ALA A 133 11.26 24.03 -23.53
C ALA A 133 10.88 22.57 -23.81
N PRO A 134 11.74 21.78 -24.49
CA PRO A 134 11.43 20.39 -24.74
C PRO A 134 11.12 19.73 -23.39
N ALA A 135 9.99 19.02 -23.33
CA ALA A 135 9.66 18.19 -22.19
C ALA A 135 10.90 17.31 -21.85
N PRO A 136 11.18 17.04 -20.57
CA PRO A 136 12.24 16.10 -20.22
C PRO A 136 11.99 14.83 -21.04
N ALA A 137 12.97 14.46 -21.86
CA ALA A 137 12.88 13.22 -22.61
C ALA A 137 12.58 12.11 -21.61
N ALA A 138 11.52 11.34 -21.87
CA ALA A 138 11.36 10.04 -21.23
C ALA A 138 12.72 9.32 -21.32
N PRO A 139 13.20 8.69 -20.23
CA PRO A 139 14.49 8.02 -20.24
C PRO A 139 14.56 7.13 -21.49
N ALA A 140 15.58 7.37 -22.32
CA ALA A 140 15.81 6.59 -23.52
C ALA A 140 15.82 5.10 -23.11
N PRO A 141 15.15 4.22 -23.87
CA PRO A 141 15.22 2.79 -23.60
C PRO A 141 16.70 2.41 -23.52
N ALA A 142 17.10 1.83 -22.39
CA ALA A 142 18.44 1.30 -22.21
C ALA A 142 18.75 0.36 -23.39
N PRO A 143 20.01 0.28 -23.84
CA PRO A 143 20.35 -0.61 -24.95
C PRO A 143 19.88 -2.03 -24.63
N SER A 144 18.98 -2.55 -25.46
CA SER A 144 18.49 -3.93 -25.43
C SER A 144 19.68 -4.86 -25.67
N GLY A 145 20.38 -5.20 -24.59
CA GLY A 145 21.22 -6.38 -24.56
C GLY A 145 20.27 -7.56 -24.54
N GLY A 146 20.06 -8.20 -25.69
CA GLY A 146 19.21 -9.38 -25.79
C GLY A 146 19.63 -10.40 -24.73
N GLY A 147 18.76 -10.62 -23.77
CA GLY A 147 18.92 -11.62 -22.72
C GLY A 147 17.81 -12.65 -22.83
N ASN A 148 18.11 -13.86 -22.36
CA ASN A 148 17.17 -14.96 -22.25
C ASN A 148 17.08 -15.37 -20.79
N GLY A 149 15.96 -15.95 -20.41
CA GLY A 149 15.71 -16.51 -19.10
C GLY A 149 14.58 -17.53 -19.14
N THR A 150 14.20 -18.01 -17.96
CA THR A 150 13.15 -19.00 -17.76
C THR A 150 12.25 -18.53 -16.63
N LEU A 151 10.94 -18.68 -16.82
CA LEU A 151 9.93 -18.57 -15.78
C LEU A 151 9.57 -19.97 -15.31
N VAL A 152 9.98 -20.33 -14.11
CA VAL A 152 9.65 -21.61 -13.47
C VAL A 152 8.38 -21.42 -12.64
N LEU A 153 7.31 -22.14 -12.96
CA LEU A 153 6.07 -22.10 -12.18
C LEU A 153 6.30 -22.69 -10.79
N ILE A 154 5.87 -21.99 -9.76
CA ILE A 154 5.86 -22.49 -8.38
C ILE A 154 4.43 -22.86 -7.99
N ARG A 155 4.23 -24.13 -7.65
CA ARG A 155 2.93 -24.68 -7.26
C ARG A 155 2.54 -24.25 -5.84
N PRO A 156 1.25 -24.36 -5.46
CA PRO A 156 0.79 -24.05 -4.10
C PRO A 156 1.49 -24.84 -2.97
N ASP A 157 2.05 -26.01 -3.28
CA ASP A 157 2.83 -26.83 -2.34
C ASP A 157 4.32 -26.43 -2.27
N GLY A 158 4.71 -25.39 -2.99
CA GLY A 158 6.09 -24.88 -3.09
C GLY A 158 6.97 -25.64 -4.10
N THR A 159 6.46 -26.67 -4.76
CA THR A 159 7.25 -27.42 -5.75
C THR A 159 7.33 -26.70 -7.10
N GLU A 160 8.41 -26.96 -7.82
CA GLU A 160 8.59 -26.47 -9.18
C GLU A 160 7.69 -27.25 -10.15
N GLY A 161 7.05 -26.50 -11.05
CA GLY A 161 6.17 -26.98 -12.10
C GLY A 161 6.74 -26.72 -13.48
N ASP A 162 5.85 -26.44 -14.43
CA ASP A 162 6.24 -26.18 -15.81
C ASP A 162 7.10 -24.91 -15.93
N SER A 163 8.00 -24.92 -16.91
CA SER A 163 8.91 -23.82 -17.18
C SER A 163 8.66 -23.22 -18.56
N VAL A 164 8.75 -21.89 -18.65
CA VAL A 164 8.54 -21.13 -19.89
C VAL A 164 9.78 -20.30 -20.19
N SER A 165 10.42 -20.54 -21.33
CA SER A 165 11.53 -19.70 -21.79
C SER A 165 11.03 -18.32 -22.20
N ILE A 166 11.75 -17.28 -21.76
CA ILE A 166 11.51 -15.88 -22.09
C ILE A 166 12.78 -15.23 -22.63
N SER A 167 12.61 -14.26 -23.50
CA SER A 167 13.66 -13.39 -24.04
C SER A 167 13.31 -11.91 -23.86
N ASP A 168 14.22 -11.00 -24.18
CA ASP A 168 13.96 -9.55 -24.13
C ASP A 168 12.68 -9.16 -24.90
N GLY A 169 11.78 -8.45 -24.21
CA GLY A 169 10.48 -8.05 -24.72
C GLY A 169 9.39 -9.13 -24.65
N SER A 170 9.66 -10.27 -24.01
CA SER A 170 8.66 -11.33 -23.84
C SER A 170 7.47 -10.83 -23.03
N ILE A 171 6.28 -11.26 -23.45
CA ILE A 171 5.02 -10.89 -22.80
C ILE A 171 4.36 -12.15 -22.28
N VAL A 172 3.91 -12.07 -21.02
CA VAL A 172 3.31 -13.14 -20.26
C VAL A 172 1.86 -12.77 -20.01
N GLY A 173 0.97 -13.68 -20.36
CA GLY A 173 -0.47 -13.54 -20.18
C GLY A 173 -1.19 -14.71 -20.82
N ARG A 174 -2.52 -14.75 -20.71
CA ARG A 174 -3.30 -15.91 -21.17
C ARG A 174 -3.23 -16.17 -22.68
N GLU A 175 -2.91 -15.14 -23.48
CA GLU A 175 -2.72 -15.26 -24.94
C GLU A 175 -1.36 -15.82 -25.31
N THR A 176 -0.35 -15.58 -24.48
CA THR A 176 1.03 -16.02 -24.73
C THR A 176 1.39 -17.30 -23.98
N MET A 177 0.55 -17.72 -23.03
CA MET A 177 0.70 -18.96 -22.27
C MET A 177 -0.55 -19.85 -22.40
N PRO A 178 -0.61 -20.73 -23.41
CA PRO A 178 -1.77 -21.59 -23.66
C PRO A 178 -2.17 -22.47 -22.47
N GLN A 179 -1.21 -22.89 -21.64
CA GLN A 179 -1.46 -23.68 -20.44
C GLN A 179 -2.29 -22.94 -19.38
N PHE A 180 -2.36 -21.61 -19.45
CA PHE A 180 -3.14 -20.74 -18.56
C PHE A 180 -4.26 -20.00 -19.30
N ALA A 181 -4.67 -20.45 -20.48
CA ALA A 181 -5.71 -19.79 -21.28
C ALA A 181 -7.06 -19.65 -20.55
N SER A 182 -7.35 -20.53 -19.59
CA SER A 182 -8.58 -20.52 -18.78
C SER A 182 -8.46 -19.72 -17.47
N ASP A 183 -7.27 -19.24 -17.11
CA ASP A 183 -7.07 -18.45 -15.90
C ASP A 183 -7.70 -17.06 -16.08
N THR A 184 -8.81 -16.82 -15.38
CA THR A 184 -9.55 -15.56 -15.44
C THR A 184 -8.82 -14.42 -14.72
N TYR A 185 -7.89 -14.75 -13.82
CA TYR A 185 -7.10 -13.79 -13.09
C TYR A 185 -5.85 -13.34 -13.86
N LEU A 186 -5.50 -14.08 -14.91
CA LEU A 186 -4.41 -13.73 -15.81
C LEU A 186 -4.96 -12.91 -17.00
N SER A 187 -4.63 -11.61 -17.06
CA SER A 187 -4.93 -10.79 -18.25
C SER A 187 -4.30 -11.34 -19.53
N PRO A 188 -4.89 -11.08 -20.72
CA PRO A 188 -4.40 -11.62 -21.98
C PRO A 188 -2.94 -11.28 -22.28
N ARG A 189 -2.56 -10.02 -22.04
CA ARG A 189 -1.18 -9.53 -22.00
C ARG A 189 -1.01 -8.89 -20.63
N HIS A 190 -0.36 -9.59 -19.70
CA HIS A 190 -0.36 -9.21 -18.29
C HIS A 190 0.90 -8.44 -17.91
N ALA A 191 2.06 -9.01 -18.23
CA ALA A 191 3.36 -8.45 -17.88
C ALA A 191 4.34 -8.58 -19.04
N SER A 192 5.28 -7.64 -19.15
CA SER A 192 6.43 -7.74 -20.05
C SER A 192 7.73 -7.84 -19.28
N PHE A 193 8.68 -8.60 -19.85
CA PHE A 193 9.99 -8.87 -19.27
C PHE A 193 11.06 -8.31 -20.22
N HIS A 194 11.92 -7.46 -19.69
CA HIS A 194 13.03 -6.84 -20.42
C HIS A 194 14.36 -7.18 -19.77
N PHE A 195 15.32 -7.63 -20.57
CA PHE A 195 16.64 -8.01 -20.07
C PHE A 195 17.63 -6.87 -20.30
N GLY A 196 18.39 -6.52 -19.26
CA GLY A 196 19.38 -5.45 -19.35
C GLY A 196 20.28 -5.39 -18.13
N GLY A 197 21.59 -5.18 -18.35
CA GLY A 197 22.54 -4.98 -17.25
C GLY A 197 22.64 -6.16 -16.28
N GLY A 198 22.44 -7.40 -16.75
CA GLY A 198 22.47 -8.60 -15.90
C GLY A 198 21.28 -8.70 -14.93
N ARG A 199 20.18 -8.01 -15.21
CA ARG A 199 18.93 -8.05 -14.46
C ARG A 199 17.73 -8.12 -15.40
N VAL A 200 16.57 -8.42 -14.83
CA VAL A 200 15.30 -8.39 -15.56
C VAL A 200 14.42 -7.27 -15.03
N THR A 201 13.87 -6.47 -15.93
CA THR A 201 12.84 -5.49 -15.62
C THR A 201 11.47 -6.10 -15.94
N VAL A 202 10.61 -6.18 -14.93
CA VAL A 202 9.23 -6.63 -15.03
C VAL A 202 8.32 -5.41 -15.05
N ARG A 203 7.45 -5.32 -16.05
CA ARG A 203 6.47 -4.25 -16.21
C ARG A 203 5.06 -4.83 -16.25
N ASP A 204 4.15 -4.28 -15.45
CA ASP A 204 2.72 -4.55 -15.56
C ASP A 204 2.15 -3.80 -16.78
N LEU A 205 1.44 -4.51 -17.66
CA LEU A 205 0.86 -3.96 -18.89
C LEU A 205 -0.56 -3.39 -18.69
N GLY A 206 -0.86 -2.92 -17.48
CA GLY A 206 -2.19 -2.47 -17.09
C GLY A 206 -3.14 -3.65 -16.86
N SER A 207 -2.62 -4.74 -16.30
CA SER A 207 -3.40 -5.93 -15.97
C SER A 207 -4.53 -5.64 -14.97
N LEU A 208 -5.55 -6.50 -14.96
CA LEU A 208 -6.71 -6.34 -14.08
C LEU A 208 -6.32 -6.54 -12.61
N ASN A 209 -5.51 -7.57 -12.31
CA ASN A 209 -5.18 -7.98 -10.95
C ASN A 209 -3.82 -7.47 -10.46
N GLY A 210 -2.99 -6.93 -11.36
CA GLY A 210 -1.66 -6.44 -11.05
C GLY A 210 -0.59 -7.53 -11.05
N VAL A 211 0.65 -7.09 -11.19
CA VAL A 211 1.85 -7.90 -10.97
C VAL A 211 2.38 -7.63 -9.56
N TYR A 212 2.81 -8.67 -8.86
CA TYR A 212 3.39 -8.53 -7.53
C TYR A 212 4.78 -9.18 -7.47
N ARG A 213 5.67 -8.62 -6.67
CA ARG A 213 6.99 -9.20 -6.36
C ARG A 213 6.99 -9.67 -4.91
N ARG A 214 7.54 -10.85 -4.65
CA ARG A 214 7.74 -11.33 -3.28
C ARG A 214 8.76 -10.45 -2.55
N ILE A 215 8.46 -10.04 -1.33
CA ILE A 215 9.44 -9.34 -0.47
C ILE A 215 10.26 -10.36 0.32
N MET A 216 11.47 -9.98 0.72
CA MET A 216 12.30 -10.83 1.55
C MET A 216 11.70 -10.97 2.95
N ALA A 217 11.80 -12.16 3.52
CA ALA A 217 11.39 -12.40 4.90
C ALA A 217 12.30 -11.62 5.85
N GLU A 218 11.71 -11.09 6.93
CA GLU A 218 12.39 -10.33 7.98
C GLU A 218 13.06 -9.02 7.53
N GLU A 219 12.93 -8.63 6.26
CA GLU A 219 13.41 -7.35 5.74
C GLU A 219 12.26 -6.33 5.62
N PRO A 220 12.31 -5.19 6.33
CA PRO A 220 11.28 -4.15 6.22
C PRO A 220 11.27 -3.47 4.85
N VAL A 221 10.10 -3.37 4.23
CA VAL A 221 9.86 -2.64 2.98
C VAL A 221 8.95 -1.46 3.25
N GLU A 222 9.34 -0.26 2.80
CA GLU A 222 8.57 0.97 3.03
C GLU A 222 7.21 0.91 2.32
N LEU A 223 6.14 1.18 3.07
CA LEU A 223 4.79 1.41 2.55
C LEU A 223 4.55 2.90 2.35
N LYS A 224 4.21 3.28 1.12
CA LYS A 224 3.77 4.63 0.76
C LYS A 224 2.25 4.68 0.71
N ASP A 225 1.70 5.89 0.74
CA ASP A 225 0.26 6.06 0.54
C ASP A 225 -0.21 5.42 -0.77
N GLY A 226 -1.24 4.59 -0.70
CA GLY A 226 -1.77 3.86 -1.84
C GLY A 226 -1.06 2.55 -2.18
N THR A 227 0.05 2.22 -1.51
CA THR A 227 0.77 0.96 -1.77
C THR A 227 -0.16 -0.25 -1.53
N VAL A 228 -0.16 -1.17 -2.49
CA VAL A 228 -0.94 -2.41 -2.44
C VAL A 228 0.00 -3.59 -2.23
N PHE A 229 -0.35 -4.46 -1.29
CA PHE A 229 0.36 -5.71 -1.03
C PHE A 229 -0.64 -6.85 -0.85
N ARG A 230 -0.11 -8.07 -0.78
CA ARG A 230 -0.90 -9.29 -0.71
C ARG A 230 -0.28 -10.26 0.29
N VAL A 231 -1.15 -10.84 1.12
CA VAL A 231 -0.85 -11.91 2.07
C VAL A 231 -1.84 -13.04 1.81
N GLY A 232 -1.37 -14.23 1.44
CA GLY A 232 -2.26 -15.29 0.94
C GLY A 232 -3.05 -14.87 -0.31
N GLN A 233 -4.39 -14.87 -0.21
CA GLN A 233 -5.35 -14.38 -1.21
C GLN A 233 -5.86 -12.97 -0.91
N GLU A 234 -5.56 -12.42 0.28
CA GLU A 234 -6.01 -11.10 0.70
C GLU A 234 -5.17 -10.01 0.04
N ILE A 235 -5.82 -9.16 -0.76
CA ILE A 235 -5.22 -7.97 -1.36
C ILE A 235 -5.53 -6.78 -0.45
N ILE A 236 -4.49 -6.08 -0.02
CA ILE A 236 -4.57 -5.05 1.00
C ILE A 236 -3.93 -3.77 0.47
N ARG A 237 -4.66 -2.66 0.59
CA ARG A 237 -4.16 -1.32 0.29
C ARG A 237 -3.84 -0.60 1.58
N PHE A 238 -2.65 0.00 1.67
CA PHE A 238 -2.30 0.93 2.72
C PHE A 238 -2.68 2.36 2.31
N GLU A 239 -3.25 3.10 3.25
CA GLU A 239 -3.53 4.53 3.11
C GLU A 239 -2.92 5.27 4.30
N ARG A 240 -2.08 6.25 4.01
CA ARG A 240 -1.42 7.05 5.04
C ARG A 240 -2.42 8.04 5.62
N LEU A 241 -2.51 8.07 6.94
CA LEU A 241 -3.33 9.07 7.61
C LEU A 241 -2.48 10.34 7.72
N SER A 242 -2.92 11.40 7.04
CA SER A 242 -2.31 12.72 7.19
C SER A 242 -3.03 13.47 8.32
N GLU A 243 -2.28 14.31 9.04
CA GLU A 243 -2.88 15.28 9.95
C GLU A 243 -3.87 16.14 9.15
N PRO A 244 -5.10 16.36 9.63
CA PRO A 244 -6.00 17.27 8.96
C PRO A 244 -5.37 18.67 8.98
N ASP A 245 -5.24 19.30 7.82
CA ASP A 245 -4.95 20.73 7.77
C ASP A 245 -5.98 21.47 8.63
N ALA A 246 -5.49 22.38 9.48
CA ALA A 246 -6.38 23.34 10.13
C ALA A 246 -7.15 24.06 9.02
N GLY A 247 -8.49 24.09 9.14
CA GLY A 247 -9.31 24.78 8.15
C GLY A 247 -8.87 26.24 7.99
N PRO A 248 -9.17 26.89 6.86
CA PRO A 248 -8.76 28.27 6.58
C PRO A 248 -9.14 29.28 7.69
N ASP A 249 -10.16 28.96 8.49
CA ASP A 249 -10.65 29.78 9.60
C ASP A 249 -10.17 29.31 11.00
N GLY A 250 -9.20 28.38 11.06
CA GLY A 250 -8.77 27.74 12.32
C GLY A 250 -9.79 26.76 12.91
N VAL A 251 -10.86 26.44 12.16
CA VAL A 251 -11.87 25.46 12.57
C VAL A 251 -11.28 24.06 12.44
N GLU A 252 -11.16 23.38 13.58
CA GLU A 252 -10.74 21.97 13.63
C GLU A 252 -11.84 21.06 13.08
N LYS A 253 -11.44 20.10 12.24
CA LYS A 253 -12.34 19.04 11.79
C LYS A 253 -12.67 18.12 12.97
N MET A 254 -13.93 18.13 13.42
CA MET A 254 -14.43 17.10 14.34
C MET A 254 -14.43 15.73 13.67
N GLY A 255 -13.82 14.75 14.32
CA GLY A 255 -13.76 13.36 13.90
C GLY A 255 -13.26 12.47 15.04
N SER A 256 -13.16 11.16 14.79
CA SER A 256 -12.52 10.25 15.74
C SER A 256 -11.06 10.67 15.97
N PRO A 257 -10.56 10.60 17.22
CA PRO A 257 -9.16 10.89 17.52
C PRO A 257 -8.22 10.10 16.60
N ARG A 258 -7.23 10.78 16.04
CA ARG A 258 -6.21 10.20 15.15
C ARG A 258 -4.85 10.10 15.82
N GLU A 259 -4.74 10.53 17.07
CA GLU A 259 -3.52 10.48 17.84
C GLU A 259 -3.00 9.04 17.92
N GLY A 260 -1.71 8.86 17.63
CA GLY A 260 -1.07 7.55 17.62
C GLY A 260 -1.39 6.69 16.40
N LEU A 261 -2.12 7.17 15.39
CA LEU A 261 -2.37 6.44 14.14
C LEU A 261 -1.43 6.92 13.03
N VAL A 262 -0.87 5.97 12.30
CA VAL A 262 0.03 6.24 11.16
C VAL A 262 -0.64 6.03 9.80
N GLY A 263 -1.77 5.33 9.78
CA GLY A 263 -2.46 4.97 8.56
C GLY A 263 -3.69 4.12 8.81
N ARG A 264 -4.21 3.57 7.72
CA ARG A 264 -5.15 2.45 7.73
C ARG A 264 -4.80 1.47 6.64
N ILE A 265 -5.15 0.22 6.82
CA ILE A 265 -5.18 -0.77 5.75
C ILE A 265 -6.62 -1.08 5.38
N CYS A 266 -6.87 -1.31 4.10
CA CYS A 266 -8.19 -1.63 3.57
C CYS A 266 -8.11 -2.85 2.66
N LEU A 267 -9.03 -3.81 2.82
CA LEU A 267 -9.14 -4.96 1.94
C LEU A 267 -9.64 -4.50 0.56
N VAL A 268 -9.00 -4.97 -0.51
CA VAL A 268 -9.38 -4.66 -1.88
C VAL A 268 -10.29 -5.77 -2.38
N THR A 269 -11.59 -5.48 -2.49
CA THR A 269 -12.63 -6.45 -2.91
C THR A 269 -12.96 -6.36 -4.40
N GLY A 270 -12.50 -5.31 -5.07
CA GLY A 270 -12.63 -5.10 -6.50
C GLY A 270 -11.62 -4.04 -6.98
N ARG A 271 -11.67 -3.68 -8.27
CA ARG A 271 -10.67 -2.79 -8.89
C ARG A 271 -10.46 -1.47 -8.14
N GLU A 272 -11.54 -0.88 -7.67
CA GLU A 272 -11.55 0.38 -6.91
C GLU A 272 -12.46 0.29 -5.67
N THR A 273 -12.86 -0.92 -5.31
CA THR A 273 -13.77 -1.16 -4.19
C THR A 273 -12.96 -1.61 -2.99
N LEU A 274 -13.10 -0.86 -1.89
CA LEU A 274 -12.54 -1.23 -0.60
C LEU A 274 -13.61 -1.92 0.25
N GLY A 275 -13.21 -2.98 0.93
CA GLY A 275 -13.98 -3.67 1.95
C GLY A 275 -13.62 -3.13 3.34
N ASN A 276 -13.43 -4.06 4.29
CA ASN A 276 -13.08 -3.70 5.66
C ASN A 276 -11.77 -2.91 5.72
N CYS A 277 -11.76 -1.88 6.56
CA CYS A 277 -10.57 -1.08 6.84
C CYS A 277 -10.24 -1.09 8.32
N TYR A 278 -8.95 -1.09 8.63
CA TYR A 278 -8.41 -1.18 9.99
C TYR A 278 -7.36 -0.09 10.19
N ALA A 279 -7.45 0.63 11.30
CA ALA A 279 -6.46 1.64 11.65
C ALA A 279 -5.10 0.98 11.96
N VAL A 280 -4.02 1.64 11.57
CA VAL A 280 -2.65 1.21 11.87
C VAL A 280 -2.11 2.12 12.97
N PRO A 281 -1.88 1.61 14.19
CA PRO A 281 -1.23 2.34 15.26
C PRO A 281 0.26 2.57 14.99
N ALA A 282 0.87 3.54 15.66
CA ALA A 282 2.29 3.86 15.54
C ALA A 282 3.19 2.72 16.04
N GLU A 283 2.79 2.00 17.08
CA GLU A 283 3.43 0.78 17.58
C GLU A 283 3.38 -0.38 16.57
N GLY A 284 2.51 -0.27 15.58
CA GLY A 284 2.29 -1.25 14.53
C GLY A 284 1.21 -2.27 14.85
N LEU A 285 0.97 -3.17 13.90
CA LEU A 285 0.05 -4.28 14.02
C LEU A 285 0.57 -5.51 13.26
N HIS A 286 0.02 -6.66 13.59
CA HIS A 286 0.31 -7.93 12.98
C HIS A 286 -0.90 -8.47 12.21
N LEU A 287 -0.61 -9.10 11.08
CA LEU A 287 -1.54 -9.79 10.21
C LEU A 287 -1.27 -11.29 10.29
N GLY A 288 -2.32 -12.10 10.40
CA GLY A 288 -2.17 -13.55 10.39
C GLY A 288 -3.49 -14.29 10.28
N ARG A 289 -3.42 -15.61 10.15
CA ARG A 289 -4.60 -16.48 10.08
C ARG A 289 -5.16 -16.81 11.47
N GLU A 290 -4.27 -16.96 12.45
CA GLU A 290 -4.60 -17.44 13.81
C GLU A 290 -4.15 -16.47 14.90
N ARG A 291 -3.09 -15.69 14.64
CA ARG A 291 -2.45 -14.77 15.58
C ARG A 291 -2.21 -13.43 14.92
N GLY A 292 -2.27 -12.37 15.70
CA GLY A 292 -2.10 -11.00 15.26
C GLY A 292 -3.29 -10.15 15.63
N ASP A 293 -3.23 -8.87 15.25
CA ASP A 293 -4.27 -7.89 15.53
C ASP A 293 -5.41 -7.97 14.51
N ILE A 294 -5.08 -8.33 13.26
CA ILE A 294 -6.04 -8.54 12.18
C ILE A 294 -5.92 -9.99 11.68
N LEU A 295 -7.06 -10.68 11.69
CA LEU A 295 -7.14 -12.10 11.43
C LEU A 295 -7.85 -12.42 10.10
N PHE A 296 -7.28 -13.36 9.36
CA PHE A 296 -7.82 -13.91 8.10
C PHE A 296 -8.05 -15.43 8.23
N PRO A 297 -9.02 -15.87 9.07
CA PRO A 297 -9.14 -17.29 9.45
C PRO A 297 -9.55 -18.21 8.30
N ASP A 298 -10.26 -17.68 7.30
CA ASP A 298 -10.80 -18.44 6.17
C ASP A 298 -9.79 -18.59 5.01
N ASP A 299 -8.68 -17.84 5.04
CA ASP A 299 -7.65 -17.90 4.01
C ASP A 299 -6.51 -18.85 4.42
N GLY A 300 -6.58 -20.09 3.95
CA GLY A 300 -5.56 -21.11 4.20
C GLY A 300 -4.16 -20.79 3.66
N TYR A 301 -4.01 -19.77 2.80
CA TYR A 301 -2.71 -19.32 2.33
C TYR A 301 -2.05 -18.30 3.27
N VAL A 302 -2.78 -17.76 4.24
CA VAL A 302 -2.21 -16.91 5.29
C VAL A 302 -1.60 -17.77 6.40
N SER A 303 -0.41 -17.40 6.84
CA SER A 303 0.30 -18.10 7.92
C SER A 303 -0.30 -17.71 9.27
N GLY A 304 -0.14 -18.56 10.28
CA GLY A 304 -0.69 -18.30 11.62
C GLY A 304 -0.35 -16.91 12.15
N LEU A 305 0.91 -16.49 11.96
CA LEU A 305 1.37 -15.10 11.98
C LEU A 305 2.12 -14.87 10.65
N HIS A 306 1.81 -13.84 9.88
CA HIS A 306 2.25 -13.74 8.48
C HIS A 306 3.05 -12.47 8.18
N ALA A 307 2.53 -11.30 8.54
CA ALA A 307 3.22 -10.03 8.29
C ALA A 307 3.00 -9.05 9.44
N ARG A 308 3.88 -8.05 9.52
CA ARG A 308 3.78 -6.93 10.47
C ARG A 308 3.83 -5.62 9.71
N ILE A 309 3.00 -4.67 10.09
CA ILE A 309 3.09 -3.27 9.68
C ILE A 309 3.48 -2.45 10.89
N HIS A 310 4.47 -1.56 10.77
CA HIS A 310 4.90 -0.72 11.88
C HIS A 310 5.44 0.63 11.41
N GLY A 311 5.39 1.63 12.28
CA GLY A 311 6.02 2.93 12.07
C GLY A 311 7.41 3.00 12.69
N GLU A 312 8.39 3.53 11.95
CA GLU A 312 9.73 3.82 12.45
C GLU A 312 10.27 5.09 11.77
N GLY A 313 10.75 6.06 12.55
CA GLY A 313 11.36 7.28 12.00
C GLY A 313 10.44 8.10 11.07
N GLY A 314 9.12 8.08 11.31
CA GLY A 314 8.12 8.76 10.47
C GLY A 314 7.82 8.07 9.14
N ARG A 315 8.38 6.87 8.91
CA ARG A 315 8.10 6.00 7.76
C ARG A 315 7.35 4.76 8.23
N ILE A 316 6.65 4.13 7.31
CA ILE A 316 5.83 2.95 7.57
C ILE A 316 6.44 1.79 6.82
N TYR A 317 6.53 0.64 7.47
CA TYR A 317 7.15 -0.54 6.90
C TYR A 317 6.23 -1.75 6.99
N LEU A 318 6.28 -2.59 5.96
CA LEU A 318 5.75 -3.94 5.91
C LEU A 318 6.91 -4.92 6.03
N THR A 319 6.78 -5.88 6.93
CA THR A 319 7.76 -6.96 7.12
C THR A 319 7.03 -8.29 7.08
N ASP A 320 7.46 -9.18 6.19
CA ASP A 320 7.06 -10.58 6.25
C ASP A 320 7.78 -11.24 7.44
N VAL A 321 7.05 -11.90 8.35
CA VAL A 321 7.62 -12.44 9.59
C VAL A 321 7.89 -13.94 9.51
N GLY A 322 8.36 -14.40 8.34
CA GLY A 322 8.68 -15.80 8.10
C GLY A 322 7.46 -16.60 7.65
N SER A 323 6.64 -16.02 6.77
CA SER A 323 5.46 -16.70 6.26
C SER A 323 5.81 -17.81 5.28
N SER A 324 4.97 -18.86 5.22
CA SER A 324 5.20 -20.03 4.36
C SER A 324 5.04 -19.69 2.87
N ASN A 325 4.01 -18.92 2.54
CA ASN A 325 3.69 -18.56 1.14
C ASN A 325 4.29 -17.23 0.70
N GLY A 326 4.85 -16.46 1.64
CA GLY A 326 5.42 -15.14 1.38
C GLY A 326 4.39 -14.01 1.32
N THR A 327 4.89 -12.80 1.56
CA THR A 327 4.19 -11.54 1.34
C THR A 327 4.61 -10.94 -0.01
N PHE A 328 3.66 -10.35 -0.73
CA PHE A 328 3.87 -9.85 -2.09
C PHE A 328 3.50 -8.37 -2.21
N LEU A 329 4.37 -7.56 -2.80
CA LEU A 329 4.14 -6.14 -3.04
C LEU A 329 3.74 -5.91 -4.51
N ARG A 330 2.65 -5.17 -4.74
CA ARG A 330 2.22 -4.82 -6.10
C ARG A 330 3.23 -3.87 -6.74
N LEU A 331 3.49 -4.05 -8.03
CA LEU A 331 4.32 -3.12 -8.78
C LEU A 331 3.57 -1.81 -9.03
N GLU A 332 4.10 -0.70 -8.50
CA GLU A 332 3.62 0.66 -8.82
C GLU A 332 4.25 1.20 -10.11
N SER A 333 5.43 0.68 -10.46
CA SER A 333 6.18 0.99 -11.68
C SER A 333 7.05 -0.21 -12.04
N ASP A 334 7.76 -0.12 -13.16
CA ASP A 334 8.73 -1.11 -13.59
C ASP A 334 9.67 -1.52 -12.45
N ALA A 335 9.77 -2.83 -12.21
CA ALA A 335 10.60 -3.37 -11.17
C ALA A 335 11.77 -4.15 -11.75
N THR A 336 12.97 -3.79 -11.34
CA THR A 336 14.15 -4.58 -11.64
C THR A 336 14.29 -5.69 -10.59
N VAL A 337 14.44 -6.92 -11.04
CA VAL A 337 14.51 -8.12 -10.21
C VAL A 337 15.77 -8.93 -10.55
N ASP A 338 16.31 -9.58 -9.52
CA ASP A 338 17.48 -10.46 -9.62
C ASP A 338 17.05 -11.90 -9.95
N ALA A 339 17.97 -12.74 -10.44
CA ALA A 339 17.71 -14.15 -10.65
C ALA A 339 17.29 -14.83 -9.32
N GLY A 340 16.35 -15.77 -9.39
CA GLY A 340 15.71 -16.40 -8.24
C GLY A 340 14.56 -15.57 -7.63
N SER A 341 14.30 -14.35 -8.12
CA SER A 341 13.18 -13.54 -7.64
C SER A 341 11.85 -14.18 -8.02
N MET A 342 10.88 -14.11 -7.10
CA MET A 342 9.53 -14.59 -7.33
C MET A 342 8.56 -13.45 -7.69
N VAL A 343 7.79 -13.66 -8.75
CA VAL A 343 6.74 -12.73 -9.20
C VAL A 343 5.40 -13.44 -9.33
N LEU A 344 4.35 -12.80 -8.85
CA LEU A 344 2.97 -13.24 -8.98
C LEU A 344 2.30 -12.49 -10.13
N VAL A 345 1.77 -13.24 -11.10
CA VAL A 345 1.08 -12.72 -12.28
C VAL A 345 -0.28 -13.41 -12.38
N GLY A 346 -1.36 -12.69 -12.05
CA GLY A 346 -2.67 -13.32 -11.83
C GLY A 346 -2.67 -14.20 -10.58
N GLN A 347 -2.90 -15.51 -10.73
CA GLN A 347 -2.72 -16.50 -9.65
C GLN A 347 -1.41 -17.30 -9.78
N GLN A 348 -0.63 -17.08 -10.84
CA GLN A 348 0.54 -17.87 -11.14
C GLN A 348 1.77 -17.24 -10.49
N LEU A 349 2.47 -18.03 -9.66
CA LEU A 349 3.72 -17.64 -9.04
C LEU A 349 4.87 -18.19 -9.90
N PHE A 350 5.76 -17.32 -10.33
CA PHE A 350 6.93 -17.70 -11.14
C PHE A 350 8.22 -17.32 -10.41
N CYS A 351 9.17 -18.25 -10.39
CA CYS A 351 10.58 -17.95 -10.13
C CYS A 351 11.25 -17.57 -11.46
N ILE A 352 12.05 -16.49 -11.48
CA ILE A 352 12.71 -15.99 -12.68
C ILE A 352 14.18 -16.42 -12.65
N GLU A 353 14.64 -17.14 -13.68
CA GLU A 353 16.03 -17.62 -13.83
C GLU A 353 16.66 -17.06 -15.10
N PHE A 354 17.93 -16.64 -15.07
CA PHE A 354 18.69 -16.15 -16.23
C PHE A 354 20.19 -16.01 -15.92
#